data_AF-A0A7J9F4W8-F1
#
_entry.id   AF-A0A7J9F4W8-F1
#
_cell.length_a   1.000
_cell.length_b   1.000
_cell.length_c   1.000
_cell.angle_alpha   90.00
_cell.angle_beta   90.00
_cell.angle_gamma   90.00
#
_symmetry.space_group_name_H-M   'P 1'
#
loop_
_entity.id
_entity.type
_entity.pdbx_description
1 polymer ?
#
loop_
_entity_poly.entity_id
_entity_poly.type
_entity_poly.pdbx_seq_one_letter_code
_entity_poly.pdbx_strand_id
1 'polypeptide(L)' 'MSQATSSLTHVMDPYGIQQVVKALYSMLEKVSEASSLYFFSLKLLLNKDK' A
#
# COMPACT_ATOMS: atom_id res chain seq x y z
N MET A 1 -4.77 33.12 35.84
CA MET A 1 -3.90 32.22 35.06
C MET A 1 -4.76 31.60 33.98
N SER A 2 -4.50 31.88 32.71
CA SER A 2 -5.32 31.36 31.61
C SER A 2 -4.58 30.21 30.94
N GLN A 3 -5.09 29.00 31.14
CA GLN A 3 -4.58 27.78 30.52
C GLN A 3 -4.91 27.83 29.02
N ALA A 4 -3.90 28.11 28.19
CA ALA A 4 -4.03 28.05 26.74
C ALA A 4 -4.04 26.58 26.31
N THR A 5 -5.22 26.00 26.15
CA THR A 5 -5.38 24.74 25.44
C THR A 5 -5.07 24.99 23.97
N SER A 6 -3.86 24.63 23.56
CA SER A 6 -3.49 24.49 22.16
C SER A 6 -4.41 23.43 21.55
N SER A 7 -5.47 23.86 20.87
CA SER A 7 -6.28 22.96 20.07
C SER A 7 -5.39 22.47 18.94
N LEU A 8 -4.88 21.25 19.07
CA LEU A 8 -4.26 20.51 17.99
C LEU A 8 -5.34 20.29 16.93
N THR A 9 -5.52 21.27 16.05
CA THR A 9 -6.38 21.15 14.88
C THR A 9 -5.81 19.99 14.09
N HIS A 10 -6.50 18.85 14.11
CA HIS A 10 -6.17 17.73 13.26
C HIS A 10 -6.31 18.23 11.83
N VAL A 11 -5.17 18.50 11.18
CA VAL A 11 -5.13 18.85 9.77
C VAL A 11 -5.64 17.63 9.02
N MET A 12 -6.95 17.63 8.73
CA MET A 12 -7.54 16.65 7.83
C MET A 12 -6.79 16.77 6.52
N ASP A 13 -6.23 15.65 6.08
CA ASP A 13 -5.55 15.49 4.80
C ASP A 13 -6.44 16.03 3.68
N PRO A 14 -6.19 17.27 3.20
CA PRO A 14 -7.16 18.00 2.38
C PRO A 14 -7.28 17.41 0.98
N TYR A 15 -6.34 16.55 0.60
CA TYR A 15 -6.28 15.89 -0.68
C TYR A 15 -6.54 14.38 -0.58
N GLY A 16 -6.80 13.85 0.62
CA GLY A 16 -7.01 12.42 0.86
C GLY A 16 -5.81 11.54 0.47
N ILE A 17 -4.61 12.12 0.35
CA ILE A 17 -3.36 11.44 0.00
C ILE A 17 -3.12 10.21 0.87
N GLN A 18 -3.34 10.28 2.17
CA GLN A 18 -3.17 9.17 3.10
C GLN A 18 -4.14 8.02 2.81
N GLN A 19 -5.38 8.33 2.40
CA GLN A 19 -6.34 7.30 1.98
C GLN A 19 -5.95 6.67 0.64
N VAL A 20 -5.53 7.50 -0.33
CA VAL A 20 -5.08 7.05 -1.65
C VAL A 20 -3.83 6.18 -1.52
N VAL A 21 -2.84 6.59 -0.72
CA VAL A 21 -1.63 5.82 -0.43
C VAL A 21 -1.98 4.49 0.23
N LYS A 22 -2.91 4.48 1.21
CA LYS A 22 -3.36 3.23 1.85
C LYS A 22 -4.04 2.28 0.86
N ALA A 23 -4.89 2.81 -0.03
CA ALA A 23 -5.53 2.02 -1.08
C ALA A 23 -4.50 1.45 -2.06
N LEU A 24 -3.55 2.27 -2.51
CA LEU A 24 -2.46 1.84 -3.40
C LEU A 24 -1.59 0.76 -2.76
N TYR A 25 -1.17 0.91 -1.49
CA TYR A 25 -0.42 -0.12 -0.79
C TYR A 25 -1.19 -1.45 -0.69
N SER A 26 -2.49 -1.39 -0.40
CA SER A 26 -3.33 -2.60 -0.33
C SER A 26 -3.50 -3.29 -1.69
N MET A 27 -3.52 -2.51 -2.78
CA MET A 27 -3.53 -3.04 -4.14
C MET A 27 -2.16 -3.63 -4.48
N LEU A 28 -1.07 -2.97 -4.08
CA LEU A 28 0.30 -3.42 -4.31
C LEU A 28 0.57 -4.78 -3.65
N GLU A 29 0.02 -5.03 -2.46
CA GLU A 29 0.14 -6.31 -1.76
C GLU A 29 -0.51 -7.44 -2.56
N LYS A 30 -1.73 -7.23 -3.06
CA LYS A 30 -2.43 -8.20 -3.92
C LYS A 30 -1.74 -8.39 -5.26
N VAL A 31 -1.23 -7.31 -5.86
CA VAL A 31 -0.46 -7.36 -7.09
C VAL A 31 0.86 -8.11 -6.87
N SER A 32 1.51 -7.92 -5.72
CA SER A 32 2.74 -8.63 -5.35
C SER A 32 2.49 -10.13 -5.22
N GLU A 33 1.44 -10.54 -4.51
CA GLU A 33 1.06 -11.95 -4.37
C GLU A 33 0.70 -12.59 -5.72
N ALA A 34 -0.13 -11.91 -6.52
CA ALA A 34 -0.48 -12.37 -7.87
C ALA A 34 0.75 -12.41 -8.80
N SER A 35 1.66 -11.45 -8.68
CA SER A 35 2.90 -11.42 -9.44
C SER A 35 3.81 -12.58 -9.05
N SER A 36 3.89 -12.92 -7.76
CA SER A 36 4.68 -14.05 -7.27
C SER A 36 4.21 -15.36 -7.90
N LEU A 37 2.89 -15.59 -7.96
CA LEU A 37 2.31 -16.75 -8.62
C LEU A 37 2.60 -16.76 -10.12
N TYR A 38 2.45 -15.62 -10.82
CA TYR A 38 2.76 -15.51 -12.23
C TYR A 38 4.24 -15.83 -12.53
N PHE A 39 5.17 -15.23 -11.80
CA PHE A 39 6.61 -15.47 -11.96
C PHE A 39 7.01 -16.89 -11.55
N PHE A 40 6.35 -17.47 -10.54
CA PHE A 40 6.55 -18.86 -10.14
C PHE A 40 6.12 -19.83 -11.24
N SER A 41 4.92 -19.64 -11.81
CA SER A 41 4.44 -20.44 -12.94
C SER A 41 5.34 -20.30 -14.18
N LEU A 42 5.82 -19.07 -14.46
CA LEU A 42 6.77 -18.83 -15.54
C LEU A 42 8.10 -19.57 -15.30
N LYS A 43 8.60 -19.54 -14.07
CA LYS A 43 9.80 -20.29 -13.69
C LYS A 43 9.60 -21.80 -13.84
N LEU A 44 8.45 -22.35 -13.45
CA LEU A 44 8.13 -23.77 -13.67
C LEU A 44 8.09 -24.13 -15.15
N LEU A 45 7.47 -23.28 -15.97
CA LEU A 45 7.41 -23.48 -17.42
C LEU A 45 8.82 -23.48 -18.05
N LEU A 46 9.68 -22.54 -17.65
CA LEU A 46 11.04 -22.41 -18.19
C LEU A 46 12.01 -23.49 -17.69
N ASN A 47 11.75 -24.09 -16.52
CA ASN A 47 12.58 -25.18 -15.98
C ASN A 47 12.11 -26.57 -16.39
N LYS A 48 11.04 -26.68 -17.20
CA LYS A 48 10.50 -27.97 -17.65
C LYS A 48 11.35 -28.67 -18.72
N ASP A 49 12.31 -27.95 -19.31
CA ASP A 49 13.19 -28.43 -20.38
C ASP A 49 14.63 -28.71 -19.91
N LYS A 50 14.83 -28.88 -18.59
CA LYS A 50 16.11 -29.31 -17.98
C LYS A 50 16.04 -30.74 -17.46
#